data_AF-A0A3A8QZD6-F1
#
_entry.id   AF-A0A3A8QZD6-F1
#
_cell.length_a   1.000
_cell.length_b   1.000
_cell.length_c   1.000
_cell.angle_alpha   90.00
_cell.angle_beta   90.00
_cell.angle_gamma   90.00
#
_symmetry.space_group_name_H-M   'P 1'
#
loop_
_entity.id
_entity.type
_entity.pdbx_description
1 polymer ?
#
loop_
_entity_poly.entity_id
_entity_poly.type
_entity_poly.pdbx_seq_one_letter_code
_entity_poly.pdbx_strand_id
1 'polypeptide(L)'
;MKSSRQFQLHWYPGAFEAGKSPEENLRRLEQDLVQPFARDEYTRLPAPWLGWEWRGVGEGELIRDRWSVVGDGLLFLQAISVQEDPYPEAEAFLDSLRVTDVK
;
A
#
# COMPACT_ATOMS: atom_id res chain seq x y z
N MET A 1 -15.12 -18.08 -16.57
CA MET A 1 -14.02 -17.94 -15.59
C MET A 1 -14.50 -17.00 -14.50
N LYS A 2 -14.36 -17.35 -13.21
CA LYS A 2 -14.69 -16.44 -12.13
C LYS A 2 -13.63 -15.34 -12.09
N SER A 3 -14.04 -14.09 -12.23
CA SER A 3 -13.21 -12.92 -11.92
C SER A 3 -12.99 -12.91 -10.40
N SER A 4 -12.00 -13.65 -9.91
CA SER A 4 -11.66 -13.64 -8.49
C SER A 4 -10.67 -12.52 -8.22
N ARG A 5 -11.15 -11.46 -7.58
CA ARG A 5 -10.28 -10.49 -6.93
C ARG A 5 -9.97 -10.97 -5.53
N GLN A 6 -8.75 -10.72 -5.09
CA GLN A 6 -8.37 -10.91 -3.71
C GLN A 6 -7.94 -9.55 -3.16
N PHE A 7 -8.44 -9.24 -1.97
CA PHE A 7 -8.02 -8.08 -1.21
C PHE A 7 -7.41 -8.58 0.09
N GLN A 8 -6.18 -8.20 0.34
CA GLN A 8 -5.46 -8.52 1.56
C GLN A 8 -5.19 -7.23 2.32
N LEU A 9 -5.41 -7.30 3.63
CA LEU A 9 -5.12 -6.21 4.57
C LEU A 9 -4.28 -6.79 5.68
N HIS A 10 -3.09 -6.23 5.86
CA HIS A 10 -2.19 -6.58 6.94
C HIS A 10 -1.90 -5.34 7.78
N TRP A 11 -2.17 -5.45 9.07
CA TRP A 11 -1.87 -4.43 10.05
C TRP A 11 -0.72 -4.88 10.93
N TYR A 12 0.32 -4.04 11.00
CA TYR A 12 1.51 -4.28 11.81
C TYR A 12 1.61 -3.17 12.87
N PRO A 13 0.96 -3.35 14.05
CA PRO A 13 1.09 -2.41 15.15
C PRO A 13 2.53 -2.43 15.68
N GLY A 14 3.14 -1.28 15.88
CA GLY A 14 4.54 -1.20 16.34
C GLY A 14 5.56 -1.65 15.30
N ALA A 15 5.24 -1.53 14.00
CA ALA A 15 6.21 -1.73 12.92
C ALA A 15 7.41 -0.78 13.02
N PHE A 16 7.22 0.35 13.71
CA PHE A 16 8.23 1.36 13.94
C PHE A 16 8.44 1.64 15.44
N GLU A 17 9.58 2.23 15.76
CA GLU A 17 9.91 2.62 17.14
C GLU A 17 8.95 3.69 17.67
N ALA A 18 8.49 3.50 18.90
CA ALA A 18 7.63 4.46 19.58
C ALA A 18 8.31 5.84 19.70
N GLY A 19 7.54 6.91 19.46
CA GLY A 19 8.01 8.28 19.57
C GLY A 19 8.65 8.86 18.30
N LYS A 20 8.74 8.09 17.22
CA LYS A 20 9.15 8.60 15.89
C LYS A 20 7.99 9.26 15.17
N SER A 21 8.29 10.32 14.41
CA SER A 21 7.28 10.97 13.58
C SER A 21 6.92 10.09 12.38
N PRO A 22 5.69 10.18 11.84
CA PRO A 22 5.31 9.47 10.63
C PRO A 22 6.27 9.73 9.44
N GLU A 23 6.86 10.93 9.33
CA GLU A 23 7.85 11.27 8.30
C GLU A 23 9.21 10.58 8.50
N GLU A 24 9.61 10.33 9.75
CA GLU A 24 10.80 9.52 10.05
C GLU A 24 10.54 8.05 9.70
N ASN A 25 9.39 7.52 10.10
CA ASN A 25 8.99 6.14 9.79
C ASN A 25 8.87 5.90 8.29
N LEU A 26 8.41 6.92 7.55
CA LEU A 26 8.33 6.88 6.10
C LEU A 26 9.70 6.88 5.41
N ARG A 27 10.70 7.58 5.96
CA ARG A 27 12.09 7.51 5.49
C ARG A 27 12.69 6.13 5.72
N ARG A 28 12.39 5.51 6.86
CA ARG A 28 12.80 4.15 7.18
C ARG A 28 12.15 3.12 6.25
N LEU A 29 10.83 3.24 6.03
CA LEU A 29 10.10 2.41 5.07
C LEU A 29 10.69 2.46 3.65
N GLU A 30 11.11 3.65 3.22
CA GLU A 30 11.78 3.82 1.93
C GLU A 30 13.12 3.08 1.86
N GLN A 31 13.91 3.08 2.94
CA GLN A 31 15.19 2.37 3.01
C GLN A 31 14.99 0.84 3.10
N ASP A 32 14.04 0.39 3.90
CA ASP A 32 13.87 -1.03 4.25
C ASP A 32 13.08 -1.81 3.19
N LEU A 33 12.13 -1.17 2.48
CA LEU A 33 11.31 -1.82 1.46
C LEU A 33 11.57 -1.27 0.07
N VAL A 34 11.46 0.05 -0.15
CA VAL A 34 11.49 0.61 -1.52
C VAL A 34 12.86 0.49 -2.18
N GLN A 35 13.95 0.79 -1.45
CA GLN A 35 15.30 0.66 -2.02
C GLN A 35 15.66 -0.77 -2.44
N PRO A 36 15.28 -1.82 -1.68
CA PRO A 36 15.42 -3.21 -2.14
C PRO A 36 14.67 -3.58 -3.42
N PHE A 37 13.56 -2.92 -3.75
CA PHE A 37 12.68 -3.26 -4.89
C PHE A 37 12.76 -2.28 -6.07
N ALA A 38 13.70 -1.32 -6.05
CA ALA A 38 13.89 -0.24 -7.04
C ALA A 38 12.88 0.92 -6.93
N ARG A 39 13.41 2.14 -6.75
CA ARG A 39 12.62 3.36 -6.44
C ARG A 39 11.72 3.82 -7.58
N ASP A 40 12.06 3.46 -8.81
CA ASP A 40 11.34 3.82 -10.03
C ASP A 40 10.07 2.99 -10.24
N GLU A 41 9.96 1.83 -9.59
CA GLU A 41 8.73 1.03 -9.63
C GLU A 41 7.66 1.53 -8.65
N TYR A 42 8.05 2.36 -7.68
CA TYR A 42 7.19 2.81 -6.59
C TYR A 42 6.83 4.28 -6.74
N THR A 43 5.53 4.59 -6.62
CA THR A 43 5.03 5.96 -6.60
C THR A 43 4.73 6.38 -5.17
N ARG A 44 5.16 7.60 -4.79
CA ARG A 44 4.84 8.17 -3.48
C ARG A 44 3.35 8.39 -3.36
N LEU A 45 2.75 8.01 -2.23
CA LEU A 45 1.35 8.33 -2.00
C LEU A 45 1.14 9.86 -1.94
N PRO A 46 0.10 10.40 -2.59
CA PRO A 46 -0.21 11.82 -2.50
C PRO A 46 -0.67 12.20 -1.09
N ALA A 47 -0.44 13.45 -0.70
CA ALA A 47 -0.96 13.98 0.56
C ALA A 47 -2.48 13.73 0.70
N PRO A 48 -3.00 13.47 1.92
CA PRO A 48 -2.32 13.50 3.21
C PRO A 48 -1.62 12.18 3.60
N TRP A 49 -1.50 11.22 2.68
CA TRP A 49 -0.99 9.89 2.99
C TRP A 49 0.53 9.85 3.04
N LEU A 50 1.05 9.06 3.98
CA LEU A 50 2.48 8.85 4.17
C LEU A 50 2.79 7.40 3.78
N GLY A 51 3.38 7.19 2.62
CA GLY A 51 3.60 5.83 2.13
C GLY A 51 3.98 5.73 0.67
N TRP A 52 3.95 4.50 0.16
CA TRP A 52 4.27 4.17 -1.23
C TRP A 52 3.22 3.26 -1.83
N GLU A 53 3.10 3.31 -3.15
CA GLU A 53 2.29 2.42 -3.95
C GLU A 53 3.14 1.80 -5.06
N TRP A 54 2.96 0.52 -5.29
CA TRP A 54 3.52 -0.21 -6.42
C TRP A 54 2.38 -0.83 -7.22
N ARG A 55 2.54 -0.83 -8.55
CA ARG A 55 1.59 -1.45 -9.47
C ARG A 55 2.38 -2.24 -10.50
N GLY A 56 2.04 -3.51 -10.66
CA GLY A 56 2.77 -4.38 -11.58
C GLY A 56 2.03 -5.66 -11.92
N VAL A 57 2.70 -6.49 -12.71
CA VAL A 57 2.24 -7.83 -13.07
C VAL A 57 3.07 -8.83 -12.28
N GLY A 58 2.47 -9.51 -11.29
CA GLY A 58 3.10 -10.62 -10.57
C GLY A 58 2.48 -11.95 -10.98
N GLU A 59 3.29 -12.92 -11.42
CA GLU A 59 2.85 -14.26 -11.87
C GLU A 59 1.67 -14.26 -12.88
N GLY A 60 1.52 -13.18 -13.67
CA GLY A 60 0.41 -13.02 -14.62
C GLY A 60 -0.86 -12.39 -14.02
N GLU A 61 -0.82 -12.00 -12.76
CA GLU A 61 -1.85 -11.26 -12.05
C GLU A 61 -1.46 -9.78 -11.95
N LEU A 62 -2.44 -8.90 -12.09
CA LEU A 62 -2.31 -7.49 -11.77
C LEU A 62 -2.29 -7.34 -10.26
N ILE A 63 -1.20 -6.78 -9.74
CA ILE A 63 -0.98 -6.55 -8.32
C ILE A 63 -0.89 -5.05 -8.08
N ARG A 64 -1.61 -4.59 -7.05
CA ARG A 64 -1.50 -3.25 -6.51
C ARG A 64 -1.20 -3.33 -5.02
N ASP A 65 0.00 -2.90 -4.67
CA ASP A 65 0.49 -2.89 -3.31
C ASP A 65 0.56 -1.46 -2.79
N ARG A 66 0.09 -1.25 -1.56
CA ARG A 66 0.14 0.03 -0.88
C ARG A 66 0.61 -0.14 0.54
N TRP A 67 1.67 0.57 0.89
CA TRP A 67 2.19 0.67 2.26
C TRP A 67 1.91 2.07 2.80
N SER A 68 1.21 2.15 3.92
CA SER A 68 0.86 3.40 4.59
C SER A 68 1.40 3.41 6.01
N VAL A 69 2.16 4.44 6.36
CA VAL A 69 2.63 4.72 7.71
C VAL A 69 1.51 5.39 8.51
N VAL A 70 1.21 4.84 9.68
CA VAL A 70 0.11 5.28 10.56
C VAL A 70 0.64 5.35 11.99
N GLY A 71 1.13 6.52 12.40
CA GLY A 71 1.82 6.66 13.68
C GLY A 71 3.09 5.79 13.73
N ASP A 72 3.15 4.87 14.68
CA ASP A 72 4.20 3.86 14.86
C ASP A 72 3.89 2.51 14.17
N GLY A 73 2.77 2.42 13.45
CA GLY A 73 2.36 1.23 12.72
C GLY A 73 2.49 1.33 11.20
N LEU A 74 2.39 0.18 10.56
CA LEU A 74 2.38 0.02 9.11
C LEU A 74 1.10 -0.71 8.67
N LEU A 75 0.35 -0.11 7.76
CA LEU A 75 -0.73 -0.77 7.04
C LEU A 75 -0.25 -1.18 5.65
N PHE A 76 -0.41 -2.46 5.33
CA PHE A 76 -0.19 -2.98 3.99
C PHE A 76 -1.51 -3.43 3.38
N LEU A 77 -1.81 -2.91 2.20
CA LEU A 77 -2.98 -3.25 1.40
C LEU A 77 -2.50 -3.84 0.07
N GLN A 78 -3.03 -5.01 -0.28
CA GLN A 78 -2.75 -5.64 -1.56
C GLN A 78 -4.06 -6.00 -2.25
N ALA A 79 -4.14 -5.66 -3.53
CA ALA A 79 -5.19 -6.12 -4.42
C ALA A 79 -4.58 -6.95 -5.54
N ILE A 80 -5.12 -8.14 -5.76
CA ILE A 80 -4.69 -9.07 -6.80
C ILE A 80 -5.89 -9.30 -7.74
N SER A 81 -5.63 -9.17 -9.04
CA SER A 81 -6.61 -9.45 -10.10
C SER A 81 -5.99 -10.27 -11.21
N VAL A 82 -6.66 -11.35 -11.62
CA VAL A 82 -6.21 -12.22 -12.73
C VAL A 82 -6.42 -11.61 -14.12
N GLN A 83 -7.13 -10.48 -14.23
CA GLN A 83 -7.45 -9.79 -15.49
C GLN A 83 -7.51 -8.28 -15.27
N GLU A 84 -7.29 -7.49 -16.32
CA GLU A 84 -7.63 -6.06 -16.33
C GLU A 84 -9.09 -5.86 -15.92
N ASP A 85 -9.33 -4.86 -15.08
CA ASP A 85 -10.67 -4.58 -14.61
C ASP A 85 -11.46 -3.87 -15.71
N PRO A 86 -12.55 -4.46 -16.24
CA PRO A 86 -13.44 -3.73 -17.14
C PRO A 86 -14.25 -2.65 -16.42
N TYR A 87 -14.21 -2.57 -15.08
CA TYR A 87 -15.00 -1.70 -14.23
C TYR A 87 -14.12 -0.76 -13.39
N PRO A 88 -14.11 0.56 -13.64
CA PRO A 88 -13.29 1.51 -12.88
C PRO A 88 -13.64 1.60 -11.39
N GLU A 89 -14.81 1.09 -10.98
CA GLU A 89 -15.32 1.17 -9.60
C GLU A 89 -14.44 0.41 -8.59
N ALA A 90 -13.74 -0.65 -9.00
CA ALA A 90 -12.91 -1.41 -8.07
C ALA A 90 -11.56 -0.73 -7.79
N GLU A 91 -10.96 -0.13 -8.82
CA GLU A 91 -9.81 0.75 -8.63
C GLU A 91 -10.21 1.94 -7.76
N ALA A 92 -11.38 2.55 -8.04
CA ALA A 92 -11.93 3.62 -7.22
C ALA A 92 -12.18 3.17 -5.77
N PHE A 93 -12.64 1.94 -5.54
CA PHE A 93 -12.80 1.38 -4.20
C PHE A 93 -11.46 1.30 -3.45
N LEU A 94 -10.42 0.75 -4.08
CA LEU A 94 -9.07 0.70 -3.49
C LEU A 94 -8.51 2.10 -3.21
N ASP A 95 -8.79 3.06 -4.10
CA ASP A 95 -8.40 4.46 -3.92
C ASP A 95 -9.21 5.19 -2.87
N SER A 96 -10.43 4.74 -2.59
CA SER A 96 -11.29 5.27 -1.54
C SER A 96 -10.92 4.76 -0.14
N LEU A 97 -10.06 3.75 -0.01
CA LEU A 97 -9.61 3.29 1.30
C LEU A 97 -8.79 4.38 1.99
N ARG A 98 -9.20 4.68 3.22
CA ARG A 98 -8.66 5.76 4.06
C ARG A 98 -8.38 5.16 5.43
N VAL A 99 -7.20 5.46 5.97
CA VAL A 99 -6.89 5.13 7.37
C VAL A 99 -7.07 6.39 8.18
N THR A 100 -7.96 6.35 9.16
CA THR A 100 -8.22 7.47 10.05
C THR A 100 -8.00 7.03 11.48
N ASP A 101 -7.65 7.97 12.34
CA ASP A 101 -7.81 7.79 13.77
C ASP A 101 -9.29 7.58 14.10
N VAL A 102 -9.59 6.67 15.01
CA VAL A 102 -10.92 6.60 15.63
C VAL A 102 -10.83 7.50 16.85
N LYS A 103 -11.55 8.63 16.81
CA LYS A 103 -11.70 9.52 17.96
C LYS A 103 -12.59 8.92 19.02
#